data_AF-A0AAF0R790-F1
#
_entry.id   AF-A0AAF0R790-F1
#
_cell.length_a   1.000
_cell.length_b   1.000
_cell.length_c   1.000
_cell.angle_alpha   90.00
_cell.angle_beta   90.00
_cell.angle_gamma   90.00
#
_symmetry.space_group_name_H-M   'P 1'
#
loop_
_entity.id
_entity.type
_entity.pdbx_description
1 polymer ?
#
loop_
_entity_poly.entity_id
_entity_poly.type
_entity_poly.pdbx_seq_one_letter_code
_entity_poly.pdbx_strand_id
1 'polypeptide(L)'
;MLLNLTLNGLNELLKLAMSDEPFWVRSLDGGGEILNMEEHARSFIPIIGIKPSHFTTEATRSFGTVAGNSLTLVEMLMNESQWVDMFPCIIGKVNTFDVISTGIGESKSTCGTWIIVDVSVHTIKEGSQQYKIEKCRRLPSGCIIQDMSNGYSKIIWIEHVEYDEIFVHHLYRPLIRTGLGFGAQRWMSSLQKHFEFLRVMTSFVDYTVDSKGETSMGILAQHMTRNFCAGICATSNKWKAIQIEKGQDANLMMRKNISDLGEPIGVILSATKTIQLPIKPQYLFEFFTNKNMRSQWDILSYSGPMKNIIHIIKGQNLESSVSLLCAHVDNQLNNMLIFQDTCMDATGSLLVYAIVDSSK
;
A
#
# COMPACT_ATOMS: atom_id res chain seq x y z
N MET A 1 22.57 -6.07 21.64
CA MET A 1 22.59 -5.13 20.49
C MET A 1 21.18 -4.78 20.02
N LEU A 2 20.35 -5.77 19.66
CA LEU A 2 18.96 -5.56 19.22
C LEU A 2 18.07 -4.84 20.24
N LEU A 3 18.14 -5.19 21.52
CA LEU A 3 17.37 -4.52 22.58
C LEU A 3 17.68 -3.01 22.69
N ASN A 4 18.95 -2.61 22.54
CA ASN A 4 19.33 -1.20 22.53
C ASN A 4 18.80 -0.48 21.29
N LEU A 5 18.83 -1.14 20.12
CA LEU A 5 18.23 -0.62 18.89
C LEU A 5 16.72 -0.37 19.09
N THR A 6 16.01 -1.33 19.70
CA THR A 6 14.58 -1.23 20.02
C THR A 6 14.30 -0.06 20.97
N LEU A 7 15.04 0.06 22.09
CA LEU A 7 14.84 1.14 23.05
C LEU A 7 15.12 2.52 22.45
N ASN A 8 16.20 2.66 21.69
CA ASN A 8 16.54 3.92 21.03
C ASN A 8 15.51 4.28 19.95
N GLY A 9 15.08 3.31 19.14
CA GLY A 9 14.05 3.50 18.12
C GLY A 9 12.70 3.90 18.73
N LEU A 10 12.31 3.27 19.85
CA LEU A 10 11.10 3.61 20.58
C LEU A 10 11.14 5.04 21.13
N ASN A 11 12.26 5.42 21.76
CA ASN A 11 12.43 6.78 22.31
C ASN A 11 12.42 7.85 21.20
N GLU A 12 13.06 7.58 20.07
CA GLU A 12 13.03 8.47 18.91
C GLU A 12 11.61 8.62 18.36
N LEU A 13 10.91 7.51 18.11
CA LEU A 13 9.53 7.53 17.60
C LEU A 13 8.59 8.28 18.53
N LEU A 14 8.66 8.02 19.84
CA LEU A 14 7.83 8.70 20.85
C LEU A 14 8.10 10.20 20.89
N LYS A 15 9.37 10.62 20.88
CA LYS A 15 9.72 12.05 20.87
C LYS A 15 9.21 12.73 19.60
N LEU A 16 9.36 12.09 18.45
CA LEU A 16 8.85 12.60 17.18
C LEU A 16 7.32 12.67 17.16
N ALA A 17 6.63 11.69 17.73
CA ALA A 17 5.17 11.69 17.76
C ALA A 17 4.56 12.73 18.70
N MET A 18 5.22 13.01 19.82
CA MET A 18 4.71 13.94 20.85
C MET A 18 5.17 15.39 20.66
N SER A 19 6.06 15.66 19.70
CA SER A 19 6.52 17.01 19.39
C SER A 19 5.79 17.57 18.18
N ASP A 20 5.67 18.90 18.06
CA ASP A 20 5.15 19.58 16.87
C ASP A 20 6.28 20.40 16.22
N GLU A 21 6.10 21.71 16.07
CA GLU A 21 7.17 22.65 15.69
C GLU A 21 8.28 22.64 16.75
N PRO A 22 9.58 22.67 16.37
CA PRO A 22 10.11 22.86 15.02
C PRO A 22 10.43 21.54 14.27
N PHE A 23 10.08 20.38 14.82
CA PHE A 23 10.34 19.09 14.17
C PHE A 23 9.48 18.89 12.94
N TRP A 24 8.23 19.34 12.98
CA TRP A 24 7.27 19.08 11.92
C TRP A 24 6.88 20.36 11.21
N VAL A 25 6.98 20.33 9.88
CA VAL A 25 6.53 21.40 9.00
C VAL A 25 5.35 20.88 8.19
N ARG A 26 4.24 21.61 8.19
CA ARG A 26 3.06 21.24 7.40
C ARG A 26 3.38 21.30 5.91
N SER A 27 3.07 20.23 5.19
CA SER A 27 3.23 20.21 3.74
C SER A 27 2.16 21.06 3.05
N LEU A 28 2.54 21.79 2.01
CA LEU A 28 1.64 22.64 1.23
C LEU A 28 0.70 21.85 0.31
N ASP A 29 1.05 20.60 0.00
CA ASP A 29 0.30 19.72 -0.90
C ASP A 29 -0.73 18.83 -0.19
N GLY A 30 -0.90 19.01 1.12
CA GLY A 30 -1.85 18.22 1.93
C GLY A 30 -1.36 16.82 2.28
N GLY A 31 -0.09 16.47 2.02
CA GLY A 31 0.51 15.17 2.32
C GLY A 31 0.84 14.90 3.79
N GLY A 32 0.31 15.70 4.72
CA GLY A 32 0.62 15.64 6.15
C GLY A 32 1.76 16.58 6.56
N GLU A 33 2.61 16.10 7.46
CA GLU A 33 3.74 16.87 7.99
C GLU A 33 5.07 16.25 7.56
N ILE A 34 6.04 17.09 7.23
CA ILE A 34 7.39 16.70 6.81
C ILE A 34 8.36 16.99 7.96
N LEU A 35 9.27 16.06 8.22
CA LEU A 35 10.26 16.19 9.27
C LEU A 35 11.34 17.21 8.87
N ASN A 36 11.63 18.14 9.76
CA ASN A 36 12.78 19.03 9.68
C ASN A 36 14.06 18.24 9.99
N MET A 37 14.80 17.91 8.93
CA MET A 37 16.02 17.11 9.05
C MET A 37 17.14 17.82 9.81
N GLU A 38 17.16 19.15 9.89
CA GLU A 38 18.15 19.88 10.69
C GLU A 38 17.87 19.73 12.19
N GLU A 39 16.61 19.90 12.59
CA GLU A 39 16.18 19.71 13.98
C GLU A 39 16.29 18.26 14.43
N HIS A 40 15.99 17.32 13.52
CA HIS A 40 16.23 15.89 13.74
C HIS A 40 17.72 15.62 14.00
N ALA A 41 18.61 16.09 13.13
CA ALA A 41 20.05 15.87 13.26
C ALA A 41 20.65 16.52 14.53
N ARG A 42 20.08 17.62 15.02
CA ARG A 42 20.49 18.25 16.30
C ARG A 42 20.03 17.46 17.52
N SER A 43 18.92 16.72 17.39
CA SER A 43 18.22 16.10 18.51
C SER A 43 18.49 14.60 18.69
N PHE A 44 18.96 13.92 17.65
CA PHE A 44 19.11 12.46 17.63
C PHE A 44 20.50 12.03 17.16
N ILE A 45 20.99 10.94 17.74
CA ILE A 45 22.21 10.27 17.30
C ILE A 45 21.79 9.16 16.33
N PRO A 46 22.35 9.08 15.11
CA PRO A 46 21.97 8.06 14.13
C PRO A 46 22.12 6.63 14.66
N ILE A 47 21.01 5.89 14.73
CA ILE A 47 20.99 4.55 15.34
C ILE A 47 21.47 3.45 14.36
N ILE A 48 21.27 3.66 13.05
CA ILE A 48 21.60 2.70 11.98
C ILE A 48 22.84 3.10 11.16
N GLY A 49 23.67 4.00 11.71
CA GLY A 49 24.90 4.48 11.07
C GLY A 49 24.69 5.55 9.99
N ILE A 50 25.80 5.96 9.37
CA ILE A 50 25.86 7.12 8.46
C ILE A 50 25.04 6.86 7.19
N LYS A 51 24.27 7.87 6.77
CA LYS A 51 23.53 7.86 5.50
C LYS A 51 24.48 7.77 4.30
N PRO A 52 24.31 6.79 3.39
CA PRO A 52 25.07 6.74 2.14
C PRO A 52 24.87 8.01 1.30
N SER A 53 25.91 8.46 0.59
CA SER A 53 25.87 9.73 -0.16
C SER A 53 24.85 9.78 -1.30
N HIS A 54 24.49 8.63 -1.87
CA HIS A 54 23.50 8.48 -2.94
C HIS A 54 22.07 8.30 -2.40
N PHE A 55 21.90 8.28 -1.08
CA PHE A 55 20.59 8.11 -0.46
C PHE A 55 19.92 9.46 -0.19
N THR A 56 18.64 9.52 -0.52
CA THR A 56 17.75 10.62 -0.18
C THR A 56 16.82 10.17 0.95
N THR A 57 16.38 11.13 1.77
CA THR A 57 15.50 10.89 2.92
C THR A 57 14.10 11.38 2.61
N GLU A 58 13.10 10.58 2.95
CA GLU A 58 11.69 10.96 3.04
C GLU A 58 11.22 10.66 4.47
N ALA A 59 10.76 11.68 5.19
CA ALA A 59 10.37 11.57 6.58
C ALA A 59 9.10 12.38 6.83
N THR A 60 8.01 11.69 7.16
CA THR A 60 6.67 12.29 7.27
C THR A 60 5.88 11.75 8.44
N ARG A 61 4.89 12.53 8.89
CA ARG A 61 3.91 12.17 9.90
C ARG A 61 2.50 12.39 9.38
N SER A 62 1.64 11.41 9.66
CA SER A 62 0.23 11.42 9.33
C SER A 62 -0.60 11.04 10.55
N PHE A 63 -1.82 11.59 10.61
CA PHE A 63 -2.79 11.32 11.66
C PHE A 63 -4.04 10.70 11.04
N GLY A 64 -4.70 9.82 11.78
CA GLY A 64 -5.97 9.26 11.33
C GLY A 64 -6.72 8.54 12.43
N THR A 65 -7.90 8.07 12.08
CA THR A 65 -8.75 7.25 12.95
C THR A 65 -9.29 6.07 12.17
N VAL A 66 -9.39 4.92 12.82
CA VAL A 66 -10.00 3.70 12.26
C VAL A 66 -11.01 3.12 13.23
N ALA A 67 -12.02 2.43 12.71
CA ALA A 67 -13.00 1.75 13.55
C ALA A 67 -12.38 0.50 14.18
N GLY A 68 -12.70 0.22 15.45
CA GLY A 68 -12.14 -0.91 16.19
C GLY A 68 -11.18 -0.48 17.31
N ASN A 69 -10.95 -1.41 18.22
CA ASN A 69 -10.04 -1.19 19.34
C ASN A 69 -8.57 -1.42 18.93
N SER A 70 -7.69 -0.88 19.76
CA SER A 70 -6.26 -0.85 19.56
C SER A 70 -5.62 -2.24 19.53
N LEU A 71 -6.15 -3.19 20.32
CA LEU A 71 -5.66 -4.57 20.36
C LEU A 71 -5.90 -5.28 19.03
N THR A 72 -7.13 -5.24 18.50
CA THR A 72 -7.46 -5.85 17.20
C THR A 72 -6.60 -5.24 16.11
N LEU A 73 -6.40 -3.92 16.13
CA LEU A 73 -5.53 -3.28 15.14
C LEU A 73 -4.09 -3.79 15.25
N VAL A 74 -3.51 -3.89 16.44
CA VAL A 74 -2.15 -4.43 16.63
C VAL A 74 -2.05 -5.89 16.18
N GLU A 75 -3.03 -6.72 16.49
CA GLU A 75 -3.08 -8.12 16.05
C GLU A 75 -3.07 -8.23 14.52
N MET A 76 -3.85 -7.38 13.84
CA MET A 76 -3.85 -7.31 12.38
C MET A 76 -2.51 -6.81 11.83
N LEU A 77 -1.95 -5.79 12.48
CA LEU A 77 -0.70 -5.16 12.10
C LEU A 77 0.53 -6.08 12.31
N MET A 78 0.43 -7.05 13.22
CA MET A 78 1.49 -8.03 13.47
C MET A 78 1.28 -9.36 12.72
N ASN A 79 0.18 -9.50 11.96
CA ASN A 79 -0.11 -10.71 11.20
C ASN A 79 0.42 -10.60 9.76
N GLU A 80 1.31 -11.53 9.35
CA GLU A 80 1.96 -11.49 8.04
C GLU A 80 0.96 -11.46 6.86
N SER A 81 -0.10 -12.28 6.93
CA SER A 81 -1.08 -12.37 5.84
C SER A 81 -1.93 -11.10 5.75
N GLN A 82 -2.42 -10.61 6.89
CA GLN A 82 -3.27 -9.43 6.92
C GLN A 82 -2.49 -8.16 6.60
N TRP A 83 -1.21 -8.07 6.96
CA TRP A 83 -0.34 -6.95 6.59
C TRP A 83 -0.24 -6.77 5.07
N VAL A 84 -0.05 -7.87 4.34
CA VAL A 84 0.00 -7.84 2.87
C VAL A 84 -1.35 -7.43 2.27
N ASP A 85 -2.46 -7.90 2.85
CA ASP A 85 -3.82 -7.56 2.39
C ASP A 85 -4.22 -6.10 2.69
N MET A 86 -3.72 -5.53 3.80
CA MET A 86 -3.92 -4.13 4.17
C MET A 86 -3.11 -3.17 3.31
N PHE A 87 -1.91 -3.58 2.90
CA PHE A 87 -0.94 -2.71 2.24
C PHE A 87 -0.44 -3.26 0.89
N PRO A 88 -1.30 -3.72 -0.04
CA PRO A 88 -0.89 -4.47 -1.22
C PRO A 88 0.03 -3.67 -2.15
N CYS A 89 -0.12 -2.33 -2.20
CA CYS A 89 0.72 -1.47 -3.04
C CYS A 89 2.02 -1.01 -2.37
N ILE A 90 2.23 -1.35 -1.09
CA ILE A 90 3.40 -0.94 -0.30
C ILE A 90 4.24 -2.18 0.08
N ILE A 91 3.56 -3.27 0.43
CA ILE A 91 4.14 -4.53 0.88
C ILE A 91 3.96 -5.59 -0.20
N GLY A 92 5.08 -6.02 -0.80
CA GLY A 92 5.07 -7.15 -1.74
C GLY A 92 5.13 -8.52 -1.05
N LYS A 93 5.86 -8.63 0.06
CA LYS A 93 6.07 -9.88 0.81
C LYS A 93 6.46 -9.58 2.26
N VAL A 94 6.02 -10.44 3.18
CA VAL A 94 6.41 -10.42 4.60
C VAL A 94 6.95 -11.79 4.98
N ASN A 95 8.01 -11.82 5.78
CA ASN A 95 8.61 -13.02 6.34
C ASN A 95 9.18 -12.70 7.72
N THR A 96 8.79 -13.46 8.73
CA THR A 96 9.44 -13.45 10.05
C THR A 96 10.65 -14.38 10.02
N PHE A 97 11.84 -13.82 10.25
CA PHE A 97 13.07 -14.60 10.33
C PHE A 97 13.36 -15.11 11.74
N ASP A 98 13.09 -14.29 12.75
CA ASP A 98 13.33 -14.61 14.16
C ASP A 98 12.43 -13.79 15.08
N VAL A 99 12.15 -14.31 16.28
CA VAL A 99 11.38 -13.64 17.34
C VAL A 99 12.25 -13.52 18.57
N ILE A 100 12.76 -12.31 18.81
CA ILE A 100 13.75 -12.02 19.86
C ILE A 100 13.13 -12.15 21.27
N SER A 101 11.88 -11.71 21.42
CA SER A 101 11.12 -11.80 22.65
C SER A 101 9.64 -11.76 22.33
N THR A 102 8.88 -12.69 22.90
CA THR A 102 7.43 -12.61 22.94
C THR A 102 7.04 -11.97 24.26
N GLY A 103 6.45 -10.78 24.20
CA GLY A 103 5.87 -10.15 25.39
C GLY A 103 4.62 -10.90 25.84
N ILE A 104 4.78 -12.03 26.52
CA ILE A 104 3.70 -12.68 27.27
C ILE A 104 4.03 -12.52 28.76
N GLY A 105 3.48 -11.48 29.39
CA GLY A 105 3.63 -11.28 30.83
C GLY A 105 3.35 -9.85 31.28
N GLU A 106 2.07 -9.55 31.56
CA GLU A 106 1.65 -8.69 32.67
C GLU A 106 2.31 -7.32 32.86
N SER A 107 2.48 -6.55 31.78
CA SER A 107 1.97 -5.19 31.83
C SER A 107 0.80 -5.13 30.88
N LYS A 108 -0.42 -5.32 31.40
CA LYS A 108 -1.57 -4.67 30.76
C LYS A 108 -1.11 -3.23 30.54
N SER A 109 -0.93 -2.79 29.30
CA SER A 109 -0.92 -1.37 29.01
C SER A 109 -2.27 -0.88 29.50
N THR A 110 -2.33 -0.44 30.75
CA THR A 110 -3.52 0.08 31.45
C THR A 110 -4.02 1.37 30.81
N CYS A 111 -3.45 1.77 29.67
CA CYS A 111 -3.65 3.04 29.00
C CYS A 111 -4.13 2.90 27.55
N GLY A 112 -4.64 1.73 27.11
CA GLY A 112 -5.26 1.58 25.78
C GLY A 112 -4.40 2.10 24.62
N THR A 113 -3.07 2.11 24.80
CA THR A 113 -2.10 2.70 23.87
C THR A 113 -1.06 1.66 23.52
N TRP A 114 -0.85 1.46 22.22
CA TRP A 114 0.12 0.56 21.65
C TRP A 114 1.08 1.32 20.75
N ILE A 115 2.31 0.83 20.66
CA ILE A 115 3.35 1.43 19.86
C ILE A 115 4.02 0.32 19.06
N ILE A 116 4.05 0.48 17.75
CA ILE A 116 4.78 -0.38 16.82
C ILE A 116 5.95 0.43 16.27
N VAL A 117 7.15 -0.14 16.34
CA VAL A 117 8.39 0.52 15.91
C VAL A 117 9.11 -0.36 14.91
N ASP A 118 9.36 0.19 13.72
CA ASP A 118 10.11 -0.44 12.65
C ASP A 118 11.47 0.25 12.48
N VAL A 119 12.55 -0.54 12.50
CA VAL A 119 13.91 -0.06 12.24
C VAL A 119 14.65 -1.10 11.41
N SER A 120 15.37 -0.65 10.37
CA SER A 120 16.24 -1.54 9.60
C SER A 120 17.42 -2.03 10.42
N VAL A 121 17.62 -3.35 10.44
CA VAL A 121 18.60 -4.05 11.29
C VAL A 121 19.95 -4.29 10.57
N HIS A 122 20.13 -3.78 9.35
CA HIS A 122 21.24 -4.14 8.44
C HIS A 122 22.65 -3.67 8.86
N THR A 123 22.84 -3.27 10.12
CA THR A 123 24.14 -2.99 10.75
C THR A 123 24.59 -4.07 11.73
N ILE A 124 23.84 -5.16 11.92
CA ILE A 124 24.24 -6.24 12.83
C ILE A 124 25.21 -7.20 12.15
N LYS A 125 26.50 -7.00 12.42
CA LYS A 125 27.56 -7.97 12.12
C LYS A 125 27.46 -9.16 13.08
N GLU A 126 26.85 -10.24 12.64
CA GLU A 126 27.14 -11.58 13.15
C GLU A 126 27.28 -12.54 11.96
N GLY A 127 28.52 -12.80 11.54
CA GLY A 127 28.84 -13.76 10.47
C GLY A 127 29.23 -13.14 9.11
N SER A 128 29.91 -13.95 8.29
CA SER A 128 30.58 -13.59 7.03
C SER A 128 29.65 -13.25 5.83
N GLN A 129 28.36 -13.00 6.06
CA GLN A 129 27.43 -12.58 5.01
C GLN A 129 27.07 -11.11 5.16
N GLN A 130 27.67 -10.29 4.31
CA GLN A 130 27.43 -8.87 4.21
C GLN A 130 26.09 -8.65 3.49
N TYR A 131 24.99 -8.46 4.23
CA TYR A 131 23.74 -7.98 3.65
C TYR A 131 23.96 -6.54 3.19
N LYS A 132 24.25 -6.37 1.90
CA LYS A 132 24.40 -5.06 1.28
C LYS A 132 23.06 -4.34 1.41
N ILE A 133 23.05 -3.12 1.94
CA ILE A 133 21.88 -2.23 1.84
C ILE A 133 21.72 -1.99 0.34
N GLU A 134 20.80 -2.71 -0.32
CA GLU A 134 20.82 -2.67 -1.78
C GLU A 134 20.13 -1.43 -2.34
N LYS A 135 19.06 -0.92 -1.71
CA LYS A 135 18.24 0.16 -2.30
C LYS A 135 17.53 1.09 -1.32
N CYS A 136 17.27 0.67 -0.08
CA CYS A 136 16.63 1.52 0.94
C CYS A 136 16.89 0.99 2.34
N ARG A 137 16.65 1.83 3.36
CA ARG A 137 16.63 1.48 4.77
C ARG A 137 15.62 2.36 5.51
N ARG A 138 14.99 1.79 6.52
CA ARG A 138 14.02 2.44 7.41
C ARG A 138 14.71 2.85 8.71
N LEU A 139 14.63 4.14 9.03
CA LEU A 139 14.96 4.72 10.35
C LEU A 139 13.77 4.55 11.29
N PRO A 140 13.85 4.88 12.60
CA PRO A 140 12.72 4.75 13.50
C PRO A 140 11.41 5.29 12.93
N SER A 141 10.55 4.35 12.57
CA SER A 141 9.24 4.54 11.94
C SER A 141 8.23 3.67 12.66
N GLY A 142 6.96 3.80 12.32
CA GLY A 142 5.89 2.97 12.84
C GLY A 142 4.71 3.80 13.28
N CYS A 143 3.94 3.29 14.25
CA CYS A 143 2.71 3.94 14.64
C CYS A 143 2.42 3.85 16.13
N ILE A 144 1.67 4.84 16.61
CA ILE A 144 1.06 4.87 17.94
C ILE A 144 -0.43 4.77 17.75
N ILE A 145 -1.04 3.83 18.47
CA ILE A 145 -2.46 3.49 18.39
C ILE A 145 -3.06 3.70 19.75
N GLN A 146 -4.10 4.53 19.85
CA GLN A 146 -4.74 4.86 21.11
C GLN A 146 -6.27 4.64 21.01
N ASP A 147 -6.82 3.86 21.94
CA ASP A 147 -8.26 3.66 22.05
C ASP A 147 -9.00 4.98 22.31
N MET A 148 -10.13 5.16 21.63
CA MET A 148 -11.07 6.25 21.86
C MET A 148 -12.37 5.71 22.47
N SER A 149 -13.07 6.55 23.23
CA SER A 149 -14.32 6.17 23.91
C SER A 149 -15.49 5.85 22.97
N ASN A 150 -15.37 6.16 21.68
CA ASN A 150 -16.40 5.96 20.66
C ASN A 150 -16.24 4.65 19.86
N GLY A 151 -15.33 3.76 20.27
CA GLY A 151 -15.06 2.49 19.56
C GLY A 151 -14.16 2.63 18.33
N TYR A 152 -13.48 3.77 18.19
CA TYR A 152 -12.42 4.00 17.21
C TYR A 152 -11.05 3.98 17.89
N SER A 153 -10.01 3.86 17.09
CA SER A 153 -8.62 4.06 17.52
C SER A 153 -8.04 5.27 16.80
N LYS A 154 -7.40 6.17 17.54
CA LYS A 154 -6.58 7.26 17.01
C LYS A 154 -5.20 6.72 16.67
N ILE A 155 -4.68 7.12 15.51
CA ILE A 155 -3.39 6.67 15.01
C ILE A 155 -2.51 7.87 14.68
N ILE A 156 -1.25 7.80 15.11
CA ILE A 156 -0.16 8.64 14.62
C ILE A 156 0.79 7.71 13.88
N TRP A 157 0.97 7.92 12.59
CA TRP A 157 1.90 7.16 11.76
C TRP A 157 3.10 8.04 11.41
N ILE A 158 4.31 7.53 11.63
CA ILE A 158 5.55 8.20 11.26
C ILE A 158 6.31 7.26 10.35
N GLU A 159 6.67 7.75 9.17
CA GLU A 159 7.51 7.01 8.24
C GLU A 159 8.79 7.81 7.98
N HIS A 160 9.93 7.18 8.26
CA HIS A 160 11.26 7.75 8.08
C HIS A 160 12.13 6.77 7.28
N VAL A 161 12.25 7.03 5.99
CA VAL A 161 12.92 6.14 5.03
C VAL A 161 14.05 6.88 4.33
N GLU A 162 15.16 6.17 4.16
CA GLU A 162 16.21 6.56 3.24
C GLU A 162 16.26 5.58 2.07
N TYR A 163 16.39 6.08 0.85
CA TYR A 163 16.39 5.28 -0.37
C TYR A 163 17.44 5.78 -1.35
N ASP A 164 17.95 4.87 -2.17
CA ASP A 164 18.85 5.18 -3.27
C ASP A 164 18.07 5.83 -4.43
N GLU A 165 18.24 7.15 -4.59
CA GLU A 165 17.54 7.93 -5.61
C GLU A 165 17.98 7.55 -7.05
N ILE A 166 19.13 6.86 -7.21
CA ILE A 166 19.61 6.37 -8.51
C ILE A 166 18.62 5.34 -9.09
N PHE A 167 18.01 4.51 -8.24
CA PHE A 167 17.02 3.51 -8.68
C PHE A 167 15.60 4.07 -8.81
N VAL A 168 15.37 5.33 -8.43
CA VAL A 168 14.09 6.01 -8.60
C VAL A 168 14.04 6.68 -9.97
N HIS A 169 13.13 6.19 -10.82
CA HIS A 169 12.88 6.79 -12.13
C HIS A 169 12.49 8.27 -11.96
N HIS A 170 13.07 9.14 -12.79
CA HIS A 170 12.97 10.60 -12.65
C HIS A 170 11.53 11.12 -12.61
N LEU A 171 10.58 10.44 -13.28
CA LEU A 171 9.15 10.79 -13.25
C LEU A 171 8.52 10.69 -11.85
N TYR A 172 9.02 9.82 -10.98
CA TYR A 172 8.47 9.63 -9.62
C TYR A 172 9.19 10.47 -8.56
N ARG A 173 10.39 11.00 -8.86
CA ARG A 173 11.17 11.79 -7.89
C ARG A 173 10.40 13.01 -7.36
N PRO A 174 9.66 13.79 -8.18
CA PRO A 174 8.87 14.90 -7.65
C PRO A 174 7.85 14.45 -6.61
N LEU A 175 7.09 13.39 -6.88
CA LEU A 175 6.08 12.84 -5.96
C LEU A 175 6.71 12.34 -4.65
N ILE A 176 7.83 11.64 -4.74
CA ILE A 176 8.52 11.11 -3.55
C ILE A 176 9.08 12.25 -2.71
N ARG A 177 9.61 13.30 -3.34
CA ARG A 177 10.13 14.49 -2.63
C ARG A 177 9.06 15.28 -1.91
N THR A 178 7.78 15.13 -2.25
CA THR A 178 6.71 15.79 -1.49
C THR A 178 6.26 15.00 -0.26
N GLY A 179 6.80 13.79 -0.02
CA GLY A 179 6.39 12.97 1.11
C GLY A 179 5.18 12.06 0.83
N LEU A 180 4.70 12.03 -0.43
CA LEU A 180 3.57 11.21 -0.85
C LEU A 180 3.99 9.85 -1.45
N GLY A 181 5.29 9.63 -1.64
CA GLY A 181 5.82 8.44 -2.28
C GLY A 181 5.86 7.25 -1.34
N PHE A 182 6.69 7.34 -0.29
CA PHE A 182 6.85 6.31 0.73
C PHE A 182 6.23 6.70 2.07
N GLY A 183 5.86 7.97 2.24
CA GLY A 183 5.48 8.58 3.51
C GLY A 183 4.23 8.04 4.22
N ALA A 184 4.04 8.54 5.44
CA ALA A 184 3.05 8.10 6.41
C ALA A 184 1.60 8.22 5.91
N GLN A 185 1.29 9.22 5.07
CA GLN A 185 -0.04 9.40 4.49
C GLN A 185 -0.47 8.19 3.64
N ARG A 186 0.48 7.52 2.98
CA ARG A 186 0.19 6.35 2.14
C ARG A 186 -0.20 5.13 2.98
N TRP A 187 0.50 4.92 4.09
CA TRP A 187 0.16 3.91 5.09
C TRP A 187 -1.20 4.19 5.72
N MET A 188 -1.39 5.43 6.19
CA MET A 188 -2.63 5.84 6.84
C MET A 188 -3.85 5.68 5.93
N SER A 189 -3.75 6.15 4.67
CA SER A 189 -4.84 6.03 3.68
C SER A 189 -5.15 4.56 3.33
N SER A 190 -4.13 3.71 3.21
CA SER A 190 -4.32 2.27 2.95
C SER A 190 -5.03 1.58 4.13
N LEU A 191 -4.61 1.90 5.36
CA LEU A 191 -5.23 1.34 6.56
C LEU A 191 -6.71 1.75 6.69
N GLN A 192 -7.01 3.04 6.52
CA GLN A 192 -8.39 3.54 6.56
C GLN A 192 -9.28 2.87 5.52
N LYS A 193 -8.82 2.78 4.27
CA LYS A 193 -9.55 2.09 3.20
C LYS A 193 -9.80 0.62 3.53
N HIS A 194 -8.83 -0.07 4.13
CA HIS A 194 -9.01 -1.46 4.51
C HIS A 194 -10.12 -1.60 5.56
N PHE A 195 -10.11 -0.77 6.61
CA PHE A 195 -11.14 -0.81 7.65
C PHE A 195 -12.52 -0.35 7.15
N GLU A 196 -12.58 0.66 6.27
CA GLU A 196 -13.82 1.05 5.62
C GLU A 196 -14.41 -0.10 4.80
N PHE A 197 -13.55 -0.80 4.05
CA PHE A 197 -13.96 -1.94 3.26
C PHE A 197 -14.43 -3.10 4.12
N LEU A 198 -13.69 -3.48 5.17
CA LEU A 198 -14.13 -4.51 6.11
C LEU A 198 -15.51 -4.18 6.71
N ARG A 199 -15.75 -2.92 7.08
CA ARG A 199 -17.05 -2.50 7.61
C ARG A 199 -18.19 -2.68 6.59
N VAL A 200 -17.96 -2.34 5.32
CA VAL A 200 -18.92 -2.62 4.24
C VAL A 200 -19.16 -4.12 4.11
N MET A 201 -18.11 -4.93 4.12
CA MET A 201 -18.21 -6.38 3.98
C MET A 201 -18.95 -7.04 5.14
N THR A 202 -18.72 -6.60 6.38
CA THR A 202 -19.47 -7.09 7.56
C THR A 202 -20.95 -6.76 7.47
N SER A 203 -21.31 -5.59 6.90
CA SER A 203 -22.71 -5.22 6.72
C SER A 203 -23.47 -6.18 5.81
N PHE A 204 -22.81 -6.81 4.84
CA PHE A 204 -23.43 -7.83 3.98
C PHE A 204 -23.79 -9.10 4.76
N VAL A 205 -22.94 -9.53 5.70
CA VAL A 205 -23.15 -10.76 6.47
C VAL A 205 -24.42 -10.69 7.34
N ASP A 206 -24.83 -9.49 7.78
CA ASP A 206 -26.02 -9.28 8.62
C ASP A 206 -27.36 -9.36 7.86
N TYR A 207 -27.37 -9.24 6.52
CA TYR A 207 -28.59 -9.19 5.70
C TYR A 207 -28.72 -10.39 4.71
N THR A 208 -29.34 -11.50 5.15
CA THR A 208 -29.95 -12.56 4.30
C THR A 208 -29.05 -13.31 3.27
N VAL A 209 -29.60 -14.33 2.59
CA VAL A 209 -28.86 -15.30 1.74
C VAL A 209 -28.23 -14.69 0.47
N ASP A 210 -28.72 -13.54 0.00
CA ASP A 210 -28.27 -12.85 -1.24
C ASP A 210 -26.90 -12.16 -1.10
N SER A 211 -26.50 -11.83 0.13
CA SER A 211 -25.27 -11.08 0.44
C SER A 211 -23.97 -11.90 0.40
N LYS A 212 -24.08 -13.22 0.26
CA LYS A 212 -22.92 -14.13 0.08
C LYS A 212 -22.17 -13.83 -1.22
N GLY A 213 -22.89 -13.41 -2.26
CA GLY A 213 -22.32 -13.03 -3.55
C GLY A 213 -21.45 -11.77 -3.41
N GLU A 214 -21.97 -10.74 -2.76
CA GLU A 214 -21.25 -9.48 -2.51
C GLU A 214 -20.00 -9.70 -1.66
N THR A 215 -20.12 -10.54 -0.62
CA THR A 215 -18.98 -10.93 0.21
C THR A 215 -17.88 -11.60 -0.62
N SER A 216 -18.27 -12.53 -1.49
CA SER A 216 -17.34 -13.28 -2.34
C SER A 216 -16.70 -12.37 -3.40
N MET A 217 -17.46 -11.45 -3.99
CA MET A 217 -16.95 -10.45 -4.93
C MET A 217 -15.95 -9.51 -4.26
N GLY A 218 -16.23 -9.04 -3.04
CA GLY A 218 -15.29 -8.19 -2.33
C GLY A 218 -13.96 -8.89 -2.02
N ILE A 219 -14.00 -10.15 -1.58
CA ILE A 219 -12.79 -10.97 -1.37
C ILE A 219 -12.03 -11.16 -2.70
N LEU A 220 -12.75 -11.44 -3.79
CA LEU A 220 -12.15 -11.59 -5.12
C LEU A 220 -11.48 -10.29 -5.59
N ALA A 221 -12.07 -9.13 -5.32
CA ALA A 221 -11.50 -7.83 -5.65
C ALA A 221 -10.20 -7.57 -4.88
N GLN A 222 -10.17 -7.85 -3.58
CA GLN A 222 -8.95 -7.76 -2.77
C GLN A 222 -7.86 -8.70 -3.31
N HIS A 223 -8.21 -9.96 -3.60
CA HIS A 223 -7.27 -10.93 -4.18
C HIS A 223 -6.73 -10.48 -5.54
N MET A 224 -7.59 -9.96 -6.42
CA MET A 224 -7.18 -9.46 -7.74
C MET A 224 -6.19 -8.29 -7.60
N THR A 225 -6.50 -7.31 -6.76
CA THR A 225 -5.64 -6.15 -6.52
C THR A 225 -4.32 -6.55 -5.86
N ARG A 226 -4.34 -7.47 -4.89
CA ARG A 226 -3.13 -8.02 -4.28
C ARG A 226 -2.26 -8.73 -5.32
N ASN A 227 -2.83 -9.60 -6.14
CA ASN A 227 -2.07 -10.32 -7.18
C ASN A 227 -1.49 -9.38 -8.23
N PHE A 228 -2.23 -8.36 -8.63
CA PHE A 228 -1.73 -7.31 -9.52
C PHE A 228 -0.53 -6.58 -8.90
N CYS A 229 -0.65 -6.15 -7.64
CA CYS A 229 0.42 -5.45 -6.96
C CYS A 229 1.63 -6.35 -6.73
N ALA A 230 1.44 -7.60 -6.32
CA ALA A 230 2.53 -8.57 -6.18
C ALA A 230 3.25 -8.80 -7.52
N GLY A 231 2.53 -8.88 -8.64
CA GLY A 231 3.11 -9.05 -9.97
C GLY A 231 3.97 -7.87 -10.43
N ILE A 232 3.56 -6.63 -10.12
CA ILE A 232 4.23 -5.41 -10.58
C ILE A 232 5.26 -4.89 -9.58
N CYS A 233 4.97 -5.00 -8.29
CA CYS A 233 5.85 -4.58 -7.18
C CYS A 233 6.83 -5.68 -6.76
N ALA A 234 6.89 -6.83 -7.45
CA ALA A 234 7.83 -7.91 -7.18
C ALA A 234 9.30 -7.47 -7.36
N THR A 235 9.88 -6.91 -6.31
CA THR A 235 11.25 -6.37 -6.27
C THR A 235 12.34 -7.45 -6.30
N SER A 236 11.99 -8.71 -5.98
CA SER A 236 12.90 -9.85 -6.01
C SER A 236 13.15 -10.40 -7.42
N ASN A 237 12.28 -10.08 -8.39
CA ASN A 237 12.41 -10.56 -9.75
C ASN A 237 13.13 -9.54 -10.63
N LYS A 238 13.95 -10.03 -11.57
CA LYS A 238 14.70 -9.17 -12.49
C LYS A 238 13.79 -8.64 -13.59
N TRP A 239 13.61 -7.32 -13.61
CA TRP A 239 12.96 -6.61 -14.71
C TRP A 239 13.95 -6.30 -15.82
N LYS A 240 13.54 -6.51 -17.07
CA LYS A 240 14.31 -6.18 -18.27
C LYS A 240 13.60 -5.07 -19.03
N ALA A 241 14.30 -3.96 -19.25
CA ALA A 241 13.82 -2.91 -20.15
C ALA A 241 13.83 -3.42 -21.60
N ILE A 242 12.75 -3.17 -22.32
CA ILE A 242 12.56 -3.49 -23.73
C ILE A 242 12.30 -2.18 -24.46
N GLN A 243 13.14 -1.92 -25.45
CA GLN A 243 13.00 -0.79 -26.38
C GLN A 243 11.81 -1.06 -27.30
N ILE A 244 10.85 -0.13 -27.33
CA ILE A 244 9.72 -0.18 -28.25
C ILE A 244 10.02 0.81 -29.38
N GLU A 245 9.93 0.36 -30.63
CA GLU A 245 10.37 1.08 -31.85
C GLU A 245 9.90 2.55 -31.97
N LYS A 246 8.83 2.95 -31.27
CA LYS A 246 8.29 4.33 -31.27
C LYS A 246 7.78 4.81 -29.90
N GLY A 247 8.44 4.49 -28.79
CA GLY A 247 7.97 4.99 -27.49
C GLY A 247 8.91 4.81 -26.30
N GLN A 248 8.42 5.21 -25.12
CA GLN A 248 9.10 4.97 -23.84
C GLN A 248 9.24 3.47 -23.57
N ASP A 249 10.35 3.11 -22.94
CA ASP A 249 10.71 1.74 -22.59
C ASP A 249 9.60 1.06 -21.78
N ALA A 250 9.28 -0.18 -22.15
CA ALA A 250 8.47 -1.07 -21.32
C ALA A 250 9.39 -1.98 -20.53
N ASN A 251 9.00 -2.35 -19.31
CA ASN A 251 9.73 -3.32 -18.52
C ASN A 251 8.97 -4.65 -18.52
N LEU A 252 9.70 -5.73 -18.76
CA LEU A 252 9.19 -7.09 -18.74
C LEU A 252 9.85 -7.89 -17.61
N MET A 253 9.04 -8.64 -16.88
CA MET A 253 9.48 -9.62 -15.91
C MET A 253 8.86 -10.97 -16.25
N MET A 254 9.67 -12.01 -16.22
CA MET A 254 9.23 -13.39 -16.39
C MET A 254 9.76 -14.20 -15.21
N ARG A 255 8.87 -14.92 -14.54
CA ARG A 255 9.22 -15.83 -13.44
C ARG A 255 8.46 -17.12 -13.55
N LYS A 256 8.96 -18.16 -12.89
CA LYS A 256 8.29 -19.46 -12.80
C LYS A 256 7.83 -19.67 -11.36
N ASN A 257 6.53 -19.77 -11.16
CA ASN A 257 5.96 -20.21 -9.90
C ASN A 257 5.81 -21.74 -9.93
N ILE A 258 6.33 -22.39 -8.89
CA ILE A 258 6.31 -23.85 -8.74
C ILE A 258 5.47 -24.27 -7.54
N SER A 259 5.40 -23.43 -6.49
CA SER A 259 4.84 -23.82 -5.20
C SER A 259 4.21 -22.69 -4.39
N ASP A 260 4.26 -21.44 -4.86
CA ASP A 260 3.73 -20.31 -4.09
C ASP A 260 2.20 -20.38 -4.07
N LEU A 261 1.65 -20.48 -2.86
CA LEU A 261 0.22 -20.56 -2.61
C LEU A 261 -0.47 -19.23 -2.96
N GLY A 262 -1.58 -19.32 -3.71
CA GLY A 262 -2.36 -18.15 -4.13
C GLY A 262 -1.99 -17.60 -5.50
N GLU A 263 -0.95 -18.14 -6.14
CA GLU A 263 -0.54 -17.78 -7.50
C GLU A 263 -0.69 -18.96 -8.47
N PRO A 264 -0.93 -18.70 -9.76
CA PRO A 264 -0.98 -19.77 -10.75
C PRO A 264 0.38 -20.47 -10.87
N ILE A 265 0.38 -21.80 -10.87
CA ILE A 265 1.57 -22.61 -11.15
C ILE A 265 1.95 -22.43 -12.63
N GLY A 266 3.22 -22.20 -12.91
CA GLY A 266 3.74 -22.06 -14.26
C GLY A 266 4.53 -20.78 -14.48
N VAL A 267 4.57 -20.32 -15.72
CA VAL A 267 5.27 -19.09 -16.10
C VAL A 267 4.34 -17.91 -15.91
N ILE A 268 4.77 -16.94 -15.12
CA ILE A 268 4.08 -15.67 -14.90
C ILE A 268 4.87 -14.60 -15.65
N LEU A 269 4.17 -13.89 -16.53
CA LEU A 269 4.69 -12.75 -17.29
C LEU A 269 4.05 -11.47 -16.75
N SER A 270 4.88 -10.47 -16.46
CA SER A 270 4.41 -9.14 -16.07
C SER A 270 5.08 -8.10 -16.96
N ALA A 271 4.28 -7.16 -17.47
CA ALA A 271 4.74 -6.06 -18.28
C ALA A 271 4.27 -4.76 -17.66
N THR A 272 5.13 -3.75 -17.64
CA THR A 272 4.79 -2.41 -17.16
C THR A 272 5.26 -1.36 -18.15
N LYS A 273 4.47 -0.30 -18.27
CA LYS A 273 4.82 0.88 -19.03
C LYS A 273 4.38 2.10 -18.26
N THR A 274 5.28 3.05 -18.10
CA THR A 274 4.97 4.35 -17.50
C THR A 274 4.78 5.35 -18.63
N ILE A 275 3.81 6.26 -18.49
CA ILE A 275 3.57 7.35 -19.43
C ILE A 275 3.30 8.60 -18.61
N GLN A 276 3.93 9.72 -18.97
CA GLN A 276 3.64 11.02 -18.37
C GLN A 276 2.59 11.74 -19.20
N LEU A 277 1.50 12.19 -18.56
CA LEU A 277 0.43 12.95 -19.18
C LEU A 277 0.30 14.32 -18.49
N PRO A 278 0.13 15.42 -19.23
CA PRO A 278 -0.04 16.76 -18.67
C PRO A 278 -1.48 16.99 -18.20
N ILE A 279 -2.04 16.05 -17.44
CA ILE A 279 -3.45 16.03 -17.02
C ILE A 279 -3.47 15.76 -15.51
N LYS A 280 -4.41 16.40 -14.80
CA LYS A 280 -4.60 16.14 -13.36
C LYS A 280 -5.02 14.67 -13.13
N PRO A 281 -4.50 14.00 -12.10
CA PRO A 281 -4.84 12.60 -11.81
C PRO A 281 -6.35 12.32 -11.70
N GLN A 282 -7.12 13.27 -11.14
CA GLN A 282 -8.57 13.15 -10.99
C GLN A 282 -9.29 12.97 -12.34
N TYR A 283 -8.99 13.79 -13.34
CA TYR A 283 -9.60 13.68 -14.67
C TYR A 283 -9.21 12.39 -15.39
N LEU A 284 -7.98 11.89 -15.18
CA LEU A 284 -7.57 10.61 -15.73
C LEU A 284 -8.36 9.47 -15.09
N PHE A 285 -8.52 9.49 -13.76
CA PHE A 285 -9.30 8.47 -13.06
C PHE A 285 -10.77 8.49 -13.48
N GLU A 286 -11.39 9.67 -13.58
CA GLU A 286 -12.75 9.82 -14.12
C GLU A 286 -12.85 9.27 -15.55
N PHE A 287 -11.87 9.55 -16.42
CA PHE A 287 -11.83 9.02 -17.77
C PHE A 287 -11.75 7.48 -17.80
N PHE A 288 -10.85 6.88 -17.02
CA PHE A 288 -10.66 5.42 -16.98
C PHE A 288 -11.84 4.70 -16.33
N THR A 289 -12.54 5.32 -15.39
CA THR A 289 -13.72 4.75 -14.74
C THR A 289 -15.02 5.01 -15.51
N ASN A 290 -15.00 5.92 -16.50
CA ASN A 290 -16.16 6.23 -17.32
C ASN A 290 -16.50 5.09 -18.28
N LYS A 291 -17.65 4.47 -18.02
CA LYS A 291 -18.19 3.30 -18.74
C LYS A 291 -18.45 3.56 -20.22
N ASN A 292 -18.75 4.80 -20.59
CA ASN A 292 -19.03 5.20 -21.97
C ASN A 292 -17.74 5.43 -22.78
N MET A 293 -16.62 5.66 -22.09
CA MET A 293 -15.33 5.99 -22.71
C MET A 293 -14.38 4.79 -22.75
N ARG A 294 -14.80 3.64 -22.21
CA ARG A 294 -13.98 2.42 -22.08
C ARG A 294 -13.38 1.95 -23.39
N SER A 295 -14.17 1.98 -24.46
CA SER A 295 -13.76 1.58 -25.82
C SER A 295 -12.62 2.43 -26.40
N GLN A 296 -12.33 3.60 -25.82
CA GLN A 296 -11.26 4.48 -26.29
C GLN A 296 -9.86 4.01 -25.85
N TRP A 297 -9.78 3.15 -24.83
CA TRP A 297 -8.49 2.76 -24.25
C TRP A 297 -8.37 1.26 -23.95
N ASP A 298 -9.48 0.55 -23.74
CA ASP A 298 -9.46 -0.89 -23.51
C ASP A 298 -9.78 -1.62 -24.81
N ILE A 299 -8.75 -2.25 -25.39
CA ILE A 299 -8.87 -3.02 -26.63
C ILE A 299 -9.92 -4.14 -26.52
N LEU A 300 -10.25 -4.59 -25.32
CA LEU A 300 -11.23 -5.65 -25.12
C LEU A 300 -12.68 -5.17 -25.22
N SER A 301 -12.89 -3.85 -25.33
CA SER A 301 -14.20 -3.19 -25.22
C SER A 301 -14.75 -2.72 -26.57
N TYR A 302 -14.71 -3.57 -27.60
CA TYR A 302 -15.05 -3.22 -28.99
C TYR A 302 -16.51 -2.81 -29.23
N SER A 303 -17.45 -3.08 -28.31
CA SER A 303 -18.88 -3.08 -28.58
C SER A 303 -19.69 -1.88 -28.06
N GLY A 304 -19.04 -0.78 -27.66
CA GLY A 304 -19.74 0.43 -27.21
C GLY A 304 -19.80 0.58 -25.68
N PRO A 305 -20.75 1.34 -25.13
CA PRO A 305 -20.76 1.69 -23.72
C PRO A 305 -20.97 0.45 -22.83
N MET A 306 -20.23 0.41 -21.72
CA MET A 306 -20.34 -0.68 -20.75
C MET A 306 -21.56 -0.50 -19.84
N LYS A 307 -22.30 -1.58 -19.61
CA LYS A 307 -23.38 -1.63 -18.61
C LYS A 307 -22.83 -2.19 -17.30
N ASN A 308 -23.20 -1.56 -16.19
CA ASN A 308 -22.88 -2.06 -14.87
C ASN A 308 -23.92 -3.10 -14.43
N ILE A 309 -23.48 -4.28 -14.04
CA ILE A 309 -24.33 -5.35 -13.49
C ILE A 309 -24.33 -5.26 -11.97
N ILE A 310 -23.15 -5.12 -11.36
CA ILE A 310 -22.97 -5.05 -9.91
C ILE A 310 -22.07 -3.88 -9.58
N HIS A 311 -22.41 -3.14 -8.52
CA HIS A 311 -21.62 -2.03 -8.03
C HIS A 311 -21.60 -2.02 -6.51
N ILE A 312 -20.43 -2.27 -5.93
CA ILE A 312 -20.21 -2.23 -4.49
C ILE A 312 -19.32 -1.05 -4.17
N ILE A 313 -19.81 -0.13 -3.35
CA ILE A 313 -19.03 1.01 -2.85
C ILE A 313 -18.21 0.50 -1.64
N LYS A 314 -16.90 0.77 -1.63
CA LYS A 314 -15.98 0.22 -0.62
C LYS A 314 -15.92 0.97 0.70
N GLY A 315 -16.52 2.15 0.76
CA GLY A 315 -16.37 3.04 1.91
C GLY A 315 -17.20 4.30 1.78
N GLN A 316 -16.80 5.37 2.44
CA GLN A 316 -17.50 6.65 2.32
C GLN A 316 -17.16 7.37 1.02
N ASN A 317 -15.99 7.08 0.44
CA ASN A 317 -15.62 7.60 -0.88
C ASN A 317 -16.35 6.82 -2.00
N LEU A 318 -17.26 7.51 -2.69
CA LEU A 318 -18.02 6.97 -3.83
C LEU A 318 -17.12 6.54 -5.01
N GLU A 319 -15.89 7.04 -5.08
CA GLU A 319 -14.94 6.75 -6.14
C GLU A 319 -14.26 5.38 -6.00
N SER A 320 -14.23 4.81 -4.80
CA SER A 320 -13.64 3.50 -4.54
C SER A 320 -14.71 2.42 -4.60
N SER A 321 -14.69 1.60 -5.64
CA SER A 321 -15.74 0.61 -5.88
C SER A 321 -15.23 -0.70 -6.50
N VAL A 322 -16.00 -1.76 -6.29
CA VAL A 322 -15.94 -3.02 -7.05
C VAL A 322 -17.09 -3.01 -8.05
N SER A 323 -16.82 -3.29 -9.32
CA SER A 323 -17.84 -3.30 -10.37
C SER A 323 -17.73 -4.53 -11.27
N LEU A 324 -18.88 -5.10 -11.65
CA LEU A 324 -18.98 -6.11 -12.71
C LEU A 324 -19.61 -5.45 -13.94
N LEU A 325 -18.82 -5.28 -15.00
CA LEU A 325 -19.23 -4.61 -16.22
C LEU A 325 -19.50 -5.64 -17.32
N CYS A 326 -20.46 -5.34 -18.19
CA CYS A 326 -20.76 -6.13 -19.38
C CYS A 326 -20.83 -5.23 -20.61
N ALA A 327 -20.23 -5.71 -21.68
CA ALA A 327 -20.32 -5.13 -23.01
C ALA A 327 -21.77 -5.23 -23.52
N HIS A 328 -22.38 -4.11 -23.89
CA HIS A 328 -23.66 -4.14 -24.57
C HIS A 328 -23.44 -4.58 -26.03
N VAL A 329 -24.03 -5.70 -26.45
CA VAL A 329 -24.04 -6.14 -27.85
C VAL A 329 -25.50 -6.37 -28.24
N ASP A 330 -26.02 -5.55 -29.15
CA ASP A 330 -27.27 -5.86 -29.82
C ASP A 330 -27.06 -7.15 -30.64
N ASN A 331 -27.78 -8.21 -30.26
CA ASN A 331 -27.98 -9.45 -31.03
C ASN A 331 -26.87 -10.53 -31.11
N GLN A 332 -25.94 -10.67 -30.16
CA GLN A 332 -25.29 -11.98 -29.90
C GLN A 332 -24.49 -12.03 -28.59
N LEU A 333 -24.50 -13.21 -27.95
CA LEU A 333 -23.83 -13.59 -26.70
C LEU A 333 -22.30 -13.41 -26.76
N ASN A 334 -21.81 -12.18 -26.67
CA ASN A 334 -20.48 -11.96 -26.14
C ASN A 334 -20.63 -11.77 -24.63
N ASN A 335 -20.66 -12.88 -23.89
CA ASN A 335 -20.73 -12.89 -22.43
C ASN A 335 -19.40 -12.47 -21.79
N MET A 336 -18.73 -11.47 -22.34
CA MET A 336 -17.52 -10.95 -21.77
C MET A 336 -17.89 -10.06 -20.58
N LEU A 337 -17.58 -10.56 -19.39
CA LEU A 337 -17.71 -9.81 -18.15
C LEU A 337 -16.35 -9.23 -17.77
N ILE A 338 -16.32 -7.98 -17.33
CA ILE A 338 -15.13 -7.35 -16.79
C ILE A 338 -15.36 -7.12 -15.32
N PHE A 339 -14.56 -7.78 -14.49
CA PHE A 339 -14.53 -7.53 -13.06
C PHE A 339 -13.47 -6.46 -12.78
N GLN A 340 -13.88 -5.37 -12.14
CA GLN A 340 -13.06 -4.19 -11.94
C GLN A 340 -13.03 -3.78 -10.49
N ASP A 341 -11.83 -3.49 -10.01
CA ASP A 341 -11.56 -2.95 -8.70
C ASP A 341 -10.94 -1.55 -8.82
N THR A 342 -11.48 -0.57 -8.09
CA THR A 342 -11.03 0.81 -8.12
C THR A 342 -10.79 1.37 -6.74
N CYS A 343 -9.78 2.24 -6.61
CA CYS A 343 -9.62 3.11 -5.44
C CYS A 343 -8.92 4.41 -5.81
N MET A 344 -9.22 5.47 -5.05
CA MET A 344 -8.56 6.77 -5.13
C MET A 344 -8.40 7.35 -3.71
N ASP A 345 -7.23 7.93 -3.45
CA ASP A 345 -6.93 8.71 -2.24
C ASP A 345 -5.91 9.81 -2.55
N ALA A 346 -5.47 10.53 -1.52
CA ALA A 346 -4.51 11.63 -1.63
C ALA A 346 -3.14 11.22 -2.21
N THR A 347 -2.78 9.95 -2.14
CA THR A 347 -1.50 9.40 -2.63
C THR A 347 -1.58 8.87 -4.05
N GLY A 348 -2.79 8.66 -4.57
CA GLY A 348 -3.01 8.28 -5.97
C GLY A 348 -4.28 7.47 -6.18
N SER A 349 -4.37 6.87 -7.37
CA SER A 349 -5.51 6.07 -7.78
C SER A 349 -5.08 4.77 -8.45
N LEU A 350 -5.86 3.72 -8.26
CA LEU A 350 -5.63 2.40 -8.82
C LEU A 350 -6.91 1.88 -9.47
N LEU A 351 -6.78 1.36 -10.68
CA LEU A 351 -7.81 0.60 -11.39
C LEU A 351 -7.20 -0.73 -11.80
N VAL A 352 -7.73 -1.82 -11.25
CA VAL A 352 -7.35 -3.20 -11.61
C VAL A 352 -8.56 -3.86 -12.23
N TYR A 353 -8.40 -4.60 -13.32
CA TYR A 353 -9.50 -5.35 -13.89
C TYR A 353 -9.05 -6.66 -14.51
N ALA A 354 -9.98 -7.61 -14.59
CA ALA A 354 -9.81 -8.90 -15.24
C ALA A 354 -11.06 -9.28 -16.02
N ILE A 355 -10.88 -10.09 -17.06
CA ILE A 355 -11.99 -10.71 -17.79
C ILE A 355 -12.48 -11.90 -16.98
N VAL A 356 -13.80 -12.02 -16.83
CA VAL A 356 -14.46 -13.17 -16.23
C VAL A 356 -15.23 -13.89 -17.33
N ASP A 357 -14.95 -15.18 -17.48
CA ASP A 357 -15.72 -16.03 -18.38
C ASP A 357 -17.02 -16.45 -17.68
N SER A 358 -18.14 -16.23 -18.35
CA SER A 358 -19.46 -16.68 -17.87
C SER A 358 -19.68 -18.19 -18.00
N SER A 359 -18.79 -18.91 -18.70
CA SER A 359 -18.97 -20.32 -19.05
C SER A 359 -18.34 -21.28 -18.04
N LYS A 360 -18.83 -21.29 -16.80
CA LYS A 360 -18.63 -22.43 -15.87
C LYS A 360 -19.83 -22.67 -14.97
#